data_AF-A0A8T9AF59-F1
#
_entry.id   AF-A0A8T9AF59-F1
#
_cell.length_a   1.000
_cell.length_b   1.000
_cell.length_c   1.000
_cell.angle_alpha   90.00
_cell.angle_beta   90.00
_cell.angle_gamma   90.00
#
_symmetry.space_group_name_H-M   'P 1'
#
loop_
_entity.id
_entity.type
_entity.pdbx_description
1 polymer ?
#
loop_
_entity_poly.entity_id
_entity_poly.type
_entity_poly.pdbx_seq_one_letter_code
_entity_poly.pdbx_strand_id
1 'polypeptide(L)' 'RSSASKMNPVDHPFGGKTKPGWPKSVSRWAPPGQKVGAIASRRTGLRKK' A
#
# COMPACT_ATOMS: atom_id res chain seq x y z
N ARG A 1 -14.23 -8.41 -0.64
CA ARG A 1 -12.93 -7.74 -0.92
C ARG A 1 -11.82 -8.64 -0.42
N SER A 2 -10.94 -9.10 -1.30
CA SER A 2 -9.71 -9.80 -0.94
C SER A 2 -8.65 -8.80 -0.44
N SER A 3 -7.83 -9.19 0.53
CA SER A 3 -6.73 -8.34 1.00
C SER A 3 -5.58 -8.34 0.00
N ALA A 4 -5.00 -7.18 -0.26
CA ALA A 4 -3.91 -6.96 -1.21
C ALA A 4 -2.73 -7.94 -1.09
N SER A 5 -2.38 -8.38 0.13
CA SER A 5 -1.30 -9.34 0.37
C SER A 5 -1.61 -10.77 -0.07
N LYS A 6 -2.90 -11.11 -0.19
CA LYS A 6 -3.38 -12.43 -0.60
C LYS A 6 -3.53 -12.57 -2.12
N MET A 7 -3.27 -11.51 -2.87
CA MET A 7 -3.29 -11.55 -4.35
C MET A 7 -1.92 -11.94 -4.86
N ASN A 8 -1.81 -12.38 -6.11
CA ASN A 8 -0.51 -12.71 -6.69
C ASN A 8 0.33 -11.44 -6.90
N PRO A 9 1.67 -11.54 -6.95
CA PRO A 9 2.55 -10.40 -7.22
C PRO A 9 2.26 -9.66 -8.53
N VAL A 10 1.69 -10.35 -9.52
CA VAL A 10 1.29 -9.77 -10.82
C VAL A 10 0.07 -8.87 -10.70
N ASP A 11 -0.87 -9.23 -9.81
CA ASP A 11 -2.16 -8.55 -9.68
C ASP A 11 -2.08 -7.36 -8.72
N HIS A 12 -1.12 -7.37 -7.79
CA HIS A 12 -0.99 -6.32 -6.80
C HIS A 12 0.46 -6.02 -6.40
N PRO A 13 0.81 -4.74 -6.22
CA PRO A 13 2.13 -4.34 -5.70
C PRO A 13 2.47 -4.83 -4.28
N PHE A 14 1.50 -5.37 -3.56
CA PHE A 14 1.67 -5.98 -2.22
C PHE A 14 1.41 -7.49 -2.22
N GLY A 15 1.11 -8.07 -3.39
CA GLY A 15 0.74 -9.47 -3.55
C GLY A 15 1.89 -10.45 -3.33
N GLY A 16 1.55 -11.66 -2.91
CA GLY A 16 2.49 -12.76 -2.67
C GLY A 16 3.49 -12.51 -1.55
N LYS A 17 3.25 -11.52 -0.69
CA LYS A 17 4.14 -11.14 0.42
C LYS A 17 3.37 -11.00 1.73
N THR A 18 3.87 -11.63 2.79
CA THR A 18 3.31 -11.52 4.15
C THR A 18 3.47 -10.12 4.72
N LYS A 19 4.55 -9.42 4.33
CA LYS A 19 4.86 -8.05 4.74
C LYS A 19 5.11 -7.19 3.50
N PRO A 20 4.65 -5.93 3.46
CA PRO A 20 5.02 -5.01 2.38
C PRO A 20 6.54 -4.85 2.35
N GLY A 21 7.17 -5.14 1.22
CA GLY A 21 8.62 -4.94 1.03
C GLY A 21 9.03 -3.48 0.87
N TRP A 22 8.06 -2.57 0.93
CA TRP A 22 8.22 -1.14 0.69
C TRP A 22 7.14 -0.39 1.48
N PRO A 23 7.34 0.92 1.77
CA PRO A 23 6.40 1.70 2.57
C PRO A 23 4.99 1.70 1.97
N LYS A 24 3.98 1.66 2.85
CA LYS A 24 2.56 1.79 2.43
C LYS A 24 2.17 3.24 2.11
N SER A 25 3.03 4.22 2.41
CA SER A 25 2.82 5.63 2.09
C SER A 25 3.30 5.92 0.68
N VAL A 26 2.44 6.49 -0.16
CA VAL A 26 2.74 6.71 -1.58
C VAL A 26 2.41 8.16 -1.97
N SER A 27 3.18 8.75 -2.88
CA SER A 27 2.90 10.10 -3.39
C SER A 27 1.55 10.17 -4.11
N ARG A 28 0.89 11.34 -4.06
CA ARG A 28 -0.32 11.61 -4.86
C ARG A 28 -0.06 11.54 -6.37
N TRP A 29 1.19 11.79 -6.76
CA TRP A 29 1.67 11.81 -8.14
C TRP A 29 2.27 10.47 -8.59
N ALA A 30 2.16 9.41 -7.77
CA ALA A 30 2.60 8.08 -8.18
C ALA A 30 1.85 7.62 -9.45
N PRO A 31 2.50 6.84 -10.33
CA PRO A 31 1.89 6.37 -11.56
C PRO A 31 0.68 5.44 -11.27
N PRO A 32 -0.26 5.32 -12.22
CA PRO A 32 -1.33 4.32 -12.14
C PRO A 32 -0.72 2.92 -11.99
N GLY A 33 -1.25 2.12 -11.07
CA GLY A 33 -0.69 0.81 -10.70
C GLY A 33 0.18 0.83 -9.44
N GLN A 34 0.94 1.91 -9.18
CA GLN A 34 1.69 2.06 -7.92
C GLN A 34 0.96 2.88 -6.85
N LYS A 35 -0.01 3.71 -7.26
CA LYS A 35 -0.81 4.57 -6.38
C LYS A 35 -1.82 3.76 -5.53
N VAL A 36 -1.31 2.93 -4.63
CA VAL A 36 -2.11 2.01 -3.81
C VAL A 36 -1.63 2.02 -2.35
N GLY A 37 -2.56 1.98 -1.39
CA GLY A 37 -2.24 2.08 0.05
C GLY A 37 -2.55 3.46 0.60
N ALA A 38 -1.67 3.99 1.47
CA ALA A 38 -1.83 5.29 2.12
C ALA A 38 -1.33 6.40 1.20
N ILE A 39 -2.23 6.99 0.40
CA ILE A 39 -1.87 8.01 -0.58
C ILE A 39 -1.71 9.37 0.12
N ALA A 40 -0.54 9.98 -0.05
CA ALA A 40 -0.16 11.29 0.49
C ALA A 40 -0.44 11.42 1.99
N SER A 41 -0.20 10.35 2.76
CA SER A 41 -0.40 10.38 4.21
C SER A 41 0.57 11.35 4.87
N ARG A 42 0.05 12.33 5.60
CA ARG A 42 0.83 13.29 6.38
C ARG A 42 1.27 12.75 7.75
N ARG A 43 0.56 11.75 8.26
CA ARG A 43 0.81 11.05 9.53
C ARG A 43 0.46 9.58 9.37
N THR A 44 1.23 8.71 9.99
CA THR A 44 0.98 7.28 10.11
C THR A 44 0.80 6.89 11.58
N GLY A 45 0.21 5.72 11.83
CA GLY A 45 -0.03 5.21 13.18
C GLY A 45 -1.29 5.77 13.88
N LEU A 46 -1.50 5.36 15.14
CA LEU A 46 -2.66 5.75 15.92
C LEU A 46 -2.62 7.26 16.25
N ARG A 47 -3.75 7.94 16.07
CA ARG A 47 -3.92 9.30 16.57
C ARG A 47 -4.27 9.24 18.06
N LYS A 48 -3.29 9.47 18.93
CA LYS A 48 -3.54 9.68 20.36
C LYS A 48 -4.34 10.99 20.52
N LYS A 49 -5.38 10.94 21.36
CA LYS A 49 -6.13 12.11 21.80
C LYS A 49 -5.26 12.94 22.74
#